data_AF-A0A2U3YER6-F1
#
_entry.id   AF-A0A2U3YER6-F1
#
_cell.length_a   1.000
_cell.length_b   1.000
_cell.length_c   1.000
_cell.angle_alpha   90.00
_cell.angle_beta   90.00
_cell.angle_gamma   90.00
#
_symmetry.space_group_name_H-M   'P 1'
#
loop_
_entity.id
_entity.type
_entity.pdbx_description
1 polymer ?
#
loop_
_entity_poly.entity_id
_entity_poly.type
_entity_poly.pdbx_seq_one_letter_code
_entity_poly.pdbx_strand_id
1 'polypeptide(L)'
;MTGPLQGGGARALDLLRALPRVSLANLKPNPGSRKLERRRRGRRRGRKCGRGHKGERQRGTRPRLGFEGGQTPFYIRIPKYGFNEGHSFRRQYQPLSLNRLQYLIDLGRVDPTQPIDLTQLVNGRGVTIQPLKRDYGVQLVEEGADIFKAKVNIEVQLASELAIAAIEKNGGVVTTAFYDPRSLEILCKPVPFFLRGQPIPKRMLPPEALVPYYTDAKNRGYLADPAKFPEARLELAKKYGYILPDITKDELFKMLSTRKDPRQIFFGLAPGWVVNMADKKILKPTDENLIKYYSS
;
A
#
# COMPACT_ATOMS: atom_id res chain seq x y z
N MET A 1 40.76 6.00 -39.36
CA MET A 1 40.77 4.59 -38.94
C MET A 1 39.95 4.46 -37.67
N THR A 2 38.73 3.95 -37.74
CA THR A 2 37.91 3.59 -36.58
C THR A 2 37.45 2.16 -36.81
N GLY A 3 38.00 1.22 -36.04
CA GLY A 3 37.75 -0.22 -36.21
C GLY A 3 36.26 -0.57 -36.05
N PRO A 4 35.82 -1.72 -36.61
CA PRO A 4 34.44 -2.15 -36.53
C PRO A 4 34.05 -2.34 -35.07
N LEU A 5 33.08 -1.55 -34.60
CA LEU A 5 32.51 -1.66 -33.27
C LEU A 5 31.96 -3.09 -33.09
N GLN A 6 32.61 -3.87 -32.24
CA GLN A 6 32.18 -5.23 -31.90
C GLN A 6 30.95 -5.18 -30.99
N GLY A 7 29.78 -5.56 -31.51
CA GLY A 7 28.58 -5.78 -30.72
C GLY A 7 27.28 -5.75 -31.53
N GLY A 8 26.24 -6.41 -31.03
CA GLY A 8 24.94 -6.48 -31.71
C GLY A 8 24.29 -5.11 -31.97
N GLY A 9 24.53 -4.12 -31.10
CA GLY A 9 24.03 -2.75 -31.26
C GLY A 9 24.68 -1.99 -32.43
N ALA A 10 26.00 -2.10 -32.61
CA ALA A 10 26.71 -1.44 -33.69
C ALA A 10 26.33 -2.02 -35.06
N ARG A 11 26.21 -3.35 -35.15
CA ARG A 11 25.73 -4.03 -36.37
C ARG A 11 24.34 -3.57 -36.79
N ALA A 12 23.42 -3.34 -35.83
CA ALA A 12 22.09 -2.83 -36.13
C ALA A 12 22.13 -1.40 -36.72
N LEU A 13 23.00 -0.53 -36.21
CA LEU A 13 23.16 0.84 -36.71
C LEU A 13 23.82 0.87 -38.09
N ASP A 14 24.84 0.04 -38.33
CA ASP A 14 25.49 -0.06 -39.63
C ASP A 14 24.53 -0.58 -40.71
N LEU A 15 23.67 -1.55 -40.37
CA LEU A 15 22.61 -2.00 -41.26
C LEU A 15 21.59 -0.89 -41.58
N LEU A 16 21.23 -0.06 -40.60
CA LEU A 16 20.29 1.05 -40.80
C LEU A 16 20.85 2.16 -41.70
N ARG A 17 22.19 2.34 -41.79
CA ARG A 17 22.81 3.34 -42.68
C ARG A 17 22.63 3.02 -44.16
N ALA A 18 22.57 1.74 -44.51
CA ALA A 18 22.41 1.28 -45.89
C ALA A 18 20.93 1.20 -46.33
N LEU A 19 19.99 1.17 -45.38
CA LEU A 19 18.57 1.04 -45.66
C LEU A 19 17.93 2.38 -46.01
N PRO A 20 16.81 2.39 -46.76
CA PRO A 20 16.05 3.60 -47.02
C PRO A 20 15.63 4.31 -45.73
N ARG A 21 15.46 5.63 -45.81
CA ARG A 21 15.02 6.45 -44.67
C ARG A 21 13.73 5.89 -44.07
N VAL A 22 13.71 5.73 -42.75
CA VAL A 22 12.49 5.40 -42.00
C VAL A 22 11.48 6.53 -42.20
N SER A 23 10.28 6.18 -42.66
CA SER A 23 9.19 7.11 -42.96
C SER A 23 7.87 6.53 -42.47
N LEU A 24 6.81 7.33 -42.40
CA LEU A 24 5.50 6.83 -41.96
C LEU A 24 4.97 5.67 -42.83
N ALA A 25 5.43 5.58 -44.07
CA ALA A 25 5.01 4.56 -45.02
C ALA A 25 5.62 3.17 -44.75
N ASN A 26 6.82 3.08 -44.16
CA ASN A 26 7.52 1.79 -43.94
C ASN A 26 7.42 1.26 -42.50
N LEU A 27 6.56 1.87 -41.68
CA LEU A 27 6.25 1.36 -40.35
C LEU A 27 5.39 0.10 -40.44
N LYS A 28 5.81 -0.94 -39.72
CA LYS A 28 5.02 -2.16 -39.53
C LYS A 28 4.91 -2.49 -38.05
N PRO A 29 3.75 -2.98 -37.57
CA PRO A 29 3.64 -3.46 -36.20
C PRO A 29 4.54 -4.70 -36.02
N ASN A 30 4.95 -4.97 -34.78
CA ASN A 30 5.70 -6.19 -34.47
C ASN A 30 4.87 -7.42 -34.90
N PRO A 31 5.40 -8.35 -35.73
CA PRO A 31 4.67 -9.53 -36.18
C PRO A 31 3.98 -10.25 -35.01
N GLY A 32 2.71 -10.61 -35.19
CA GLY A 32 1.91 -11.28 -34.16
C GLY A 32 1.20 -10.36 -33.15
N SER A 33 1.61 -9.09 -33.01
CA SER A 33 0.92 -8.13 -32.12
C SER A 33 -0.51 -7.80 -32.56
N ARG A 34 -0.76 -7.82 -33.88
CA ARG A 34 -2.08 -7.61 -34.47
C ARG A 34 -2.59 -8.91 -35.06
N LYS A 35 -3.70 -9.42 -34.51
CA LYS A 35 -4.40 -10.58 -35.07
C LYS A 35 -5.24 -10.13 -36.27
N LEU A 36 -5.17 -10.90 -37.36
CA LEU A 36 -6.00 -10.65 -38.54
C LEU A 36 -7.49 -10.76 -38.18
N GLU A 37 -8.28 -9.78 -38.64
CA GLU A 37 -9.71 -9.74 -38.43
C GLU A 37 -10.41 -10.92 -39.13
N ARG A 38 -11.30 -11.61 -38.40
CA ARG A 38 -12.03 -12.76 -38.92
C ARG A 38 -13.41 -12.34 -39.44
N ARG A 39 -13.48 -12.01 -40.73
CA ARG A 39 -14.74 -11.61 -41.40
C ARG A 39 -15.57 -12.83 -41.81
N ARG A 40 -16.90 -12.69 -41.74
CA ARG A 40 -17.90 -13.71 -42.13
C ARG A 40 -18.15 -13.72 -43.64
N ARG A 41 -17.08 -13.85 -44.43
CA ARG A 41 -17.10 -13.83 -45.90
C ARG A 41 -16.44 -15.07 -46.48
N GLY A 42 -16.76 -15.35 -47.76
CA GLY A 42 -16.16 -16.42 -48.55
C GLY A 42 -16.56 -17.84 -48.11
N ARG A 43 -15.98 -18.84 -48.78
CA ARG A 43 -16.34 -20.26 -48.59
C ARG A 43 -16.09 -20.77 -47.16
N ARG A 44 -14.99 -20.37 -46.52
CA ARG A 44 -14.58 -20.88 -45.19
C ARG A 44 -15.39 -20.30 -44.01
N ARG A 45 -15.87 -19.05 -44.11
CA ARG A 45 -16.49 -18.32 -42.98
C ARG A 45 -17.82 -17.62 -43.32
N GLY A 46 -18.30 -17.72 -44.57
CA GLY A 46 -19.61 -17.26 -45.02
C GLY A 46 -20.71 -18.26 -44.63
N ARG A 47 -21.64 -18.62 -45.53
CA ARG A 47 -22.78 -19.54 -45.30
C ARG A 47 -23.39 -19.44 -43.88
N LYS A 48 -23.08 -20.37 -42.97
CA LYS A 48 -23.63 -20.41 -41.59
C LYS A 48 -22.87 -19.50 -40.61
N CYS A 49 -21.78 -18.89 -41.02
CA CYS A 49 -20.95 -17.94 -40.28
C CYS A 49 -20.50 -18.44 -38.89
N GLY A 50 -20.34 -19.76 -38.73
CA GLY A 50 -20.02 -20.41 -37.45
C GLY A 50 -21.17 -20.51 -36.46
N ARG A 51 -22.41 -20.17 -36.85
CA ARG A 51 -23.57 -20.14 -35.95
C ARG A 51 -24.42 -21.43 -35.91
N GLY A 52 -24.14 -22.40 -36.77
CA GLY A 52 -24.90 -23.66 -36.85
C GLY A 52 -26.15 -23.59 -37.73
N HIS A 53 -27.13 -24.48 -37.51
CA HIS A 53 -28.36 -24.60 -38.30
C HIS A 53 -29.62 -24.51 -37.44
N LYS A 54 -30.51 -23.57 -37.79
CA LYS A 54 -31.77 -23.22 -37.10
C LYS A 54 -31.57 -23.07 -35.58
N GLY A 55 -32.67 -23.05 -34.84
CA GLY A 55 -32.68 -22.96 -33.38
C GLY A 55 -32.12 -21.65 -32.82
N GLU A 56 -32.05 -21.61 -31.49
CA GLU A 56 -31.61 -20.43 -30.74
C GLU A 56 -30.13 -20.09 -30.98
N ARG A 57 -29.30 -21.10 -31.26
CA ARG A 57 -27.87 -20.93 -31.56
C ARG A 57 -27.65 -20.07 -32.81
N GLN A 58 -28.42 -20.29 -33.88
CA GLN A 58 -28.30 -19.51 -35.10
C GLN A 58 -28.95 -18.12 -34.98
N ARG A 59 -30.14 -18.07 -34.35
CA ARG A 59 -30.94 -16.85 -34.18
C ARG A 59 -30.36 -15.90 -33.12
N GLY A 60 -29.45 -16.37 -32.27
CA GLY A 60 -28.83 -15.56 -31.22
C GLY A 60 -29.73 -15.36 -30.00
N THR A 61 -30.75 -16.20 -29.85
CA THR A 61 -31.78 -16.10 -28.81
C THR A 61 -31.58 -17.16 -27.73
N ARG A 62 -30.32 -17.44 -27.35
CA ARG A 62 -30.02 -18.39 -26.28
C ARG A 62 -30.56 -17.87 -24.94
N PRO A 63 -30.98 -18.77 -24.04
CA PRO A 63 -31.27 -18.41 -22.66
C PRO A 63 -30.06 -17.78 -21.96
N ARG A 64 -30.33 -17.09 -20.84
CA ARG A 64 -29.31 -16.47 -20.00
C ARG A 64 -28.23 -17.46 -19.56
N LEU A 65 -27.04 -16.94 -19.25
CA LEU A 65 -25.98 -17.73 -18.63
C LEU A 65 -26.48 -18.35 -17.31
N GLY A 66 -26.21 -19.64 -17.11
CA GLY A 66 -26.67 -20.41 -15.95
C GLY A 66 -28.05 -21.05 -16.12
N PHE A 67 -28.72 -20.93 -17.28
CA PHE A 67 -29.95 -21.69 -17.55
C PHE A 67 -29.63 -23.13 -17.98
N GLU A 68 -30.23 -24.12 -17.30
CA GLU A 68 -29.97 -25.56 -17.50
C GLU A 68 -31.09 -26.30 -18.26
N GLY A 69 -31.90 -25.58 -19.04
CA GLY A 69 -32.91 -26.21 -19.92
C GLY A 69 -34.26 -26.51 -19.27
N GLY A 70 -34.50 -26.04 -18.04
CA GLY A 70 -35.79 -26.17 -17.33
C GLY A 70 -35.66 -26.70 -15.91
N GLN A 71 -34.58 -27.44 -15.61
CA GLN A 71 -34.27 -27.88 -14.24
C GLN A 71 -33.78 -26.73 -13.35
N THR A 72 -33.78 -26.94 -12.04
CA THR A 72 -33.24 -25.97 -11.07
C THR A 72 -31.73 -25.76 -11.30
N PRO A 73 -31.30 -24.53 -11.66
CA PRO A 73 -29.89 -24.25 -11.94
C PRO A 73 -28.96 -24.56 -10.76
N PHE A 74 -27.73 -24.97 -11.06
CA PHE A 74 -26.69 -25.27 -10.06
C PHE A 74 -26.51 -24.16 -9.01
N TYR A 75 -26.44 -22.90 -9.44
CA TYR A 75 -26.23 -21.76 -8.54
C TYR A 75 -27.42 -21.47 -7.60
N ILE A 76 -28.58 -22.09 -7.86
CA ILE A 76 -29.78 -22.02 -7.00
C ILE A 76 -29.88 -23.27 -6.12
N ARG A 77 -29.39 -24.42 -6.60
CA ARG A 77 -29.34 -25.67 -5.81
C ARG A 77 -28.46 -25.55 -4.57
N ILE A 78 -27.43 -24.70 -4.62
CA ILE A 78 -26.55 -24.44 -3.47
C ILE A 78 -27.28 -23.52 -2.48
N PRO A 79 -27.36 -23.87 -1.18
CA PRO A 79 -27.97 -23.01 -0.17
C PRO A 79 -27.18 -21.71 0.00
N LYS A 80 -27.89 -20.63 0.34
CA LYS A 80 -27.25 -19.36 0.68
C LYS A 80 -26.58 -19.48 2.04
N TYR A 81 -25.34 -19.03 2.11
CA TYR A 81 -24.58 -18.90 3.36
C TYR A 81 -23.85 -17.55 3.37
N GLY A 82 -23.65 -16.99 4.55
CA GLY A 82 -23.11 -15.64 4.78
C GLY A 82 -21.62 -15.46 4.45
N PHE A 83 -21.07 -16.14 3.43
CA PHE A 83 -19.63 -16.10 3.10
C PHE A 83 -19.08 -14.67 2.98
N ASN A 84 -19.81 -13.81 2.27
CA ASN A 84 -19.45 -12.41 2.03
C ASN A 84 -20.25 -11.44 2.88
N GLU A 85 -20.96 -11.89 3.91
CA GLU A 85 -21.74 -10.99 4.75
C GLU A 85 -20.83 -9.96 5.43
N GLY A 86 -21.19 -8.67 5.33
CA GLY A 86 -20.41 -7.57 5.86
C GLY A 86 -19.05 -7.34 5.17
N HIS A 87 -18.75 -7.97 4.02
CA HIS A 87 -17.46 -7.83 3.35
C HIS A 87 -17.07 -6.38 3.03
N SER A 88 -18.05 -5.50 2.86
CA SER A 88 -17.89 -4.06 2.62
C SER A 88 -17.47 -3.25 3.85
N PHE A 89 -17.56 -3.83 5.05
CA PHE A 89 -17.20 -3.20 6.33
C PHE A 89 -15.97 -3.86 6.99
N ARG A 90 -15.55 -5.02 6.48
CA ARG A 90 -14.34 -5.71 6.97
C ARG A 90 -13.11 -4.85 6.67
N ARG A 91 -12.29 -4.61 7.70
CA ARG A 91 -11.05 -3.85 7.60
C ARG A 91 -9.97 -4.69 6.92
N GLN A 92 -9.26 -4.09 5.98
CA GLN A 92 -8.15 -4.74 5.27
C GLN A 92 -6.84 -4.01 5.57
N TYR A 93 -5.74 -4.76 5.64
CA TYR A 93 -4.41 -4.21 5.86
C TYR A 93 -3.45 -4.84 4.86
N GLN A 94 -2.68 -4.01 4.17
CA GLN A 94 -1.70 -4.50 3.21
C GLN A 94 -0.51 -5.09 3.97
N PRO A 95 -0.07 -6.32 3.66
CA PRO A 95 1.06 -6.91 4.35
C PRO A 95 2.38 -6.23 3.97
N LEU A 96 3.20 -5.94 4.97
CA LEU A 96 4.58 -5.48 4.84
C LEU A 96 5.48 -6.47 5.56
N SER A 97 6.27 -7.23 4.80
CA SER A 97 7.26 -8.15 5.37
C SER A 97 8.54 -7.42 5.77
N LEU A 98 9.26 -7.97 6.75
CA LEU A 98 10.57 -7.45 7.18
C LEU A 98 11.61 -7.55 6.06
N ASN A 99 11.54 -8.60 5.23
CA ASN A 99 12.38 -8.73 4.04
C ASN A 99 12.14 -7.56 3.06
N ARG A 100 10.88 -7.22 2.80
CA ARG A 100 10.54 -6.07 1.95
C ARG A 100 11.02 -4.76 2.55
N LEU A 101 10.90 -4.58 3.87
CA LEU A 101 11.36 -3.39 4.56
C LEU A 101 12.88 -3.24 4.47
N GLN A 102 13.65 -4.31 4.73
CA GLN A 102 15.10 -4.33 4.57
C GLN A 102 15.52 -3.98 3.14
N TYR A 103 14.90 -4.61 2.14
CA TYR A 103 15.15 -4.30 0.73
C TYR A 103 14.95 -2.82 0.37
N LEU A 104 13.94 -2.17 0.95
CA LEU A 104 13.68 -0.74 0.71
C LEU A 104 14.75 0.16 1.33
N ILE A 105 15.29 -0.24 2.49
CA ILE A 105 16.38 0.45 3.17
C ILE A 105 17.69 0.28 2.40
N ASP A 106 18.01 -0.94 1.98
CA ASP A 106 19.26 -1.25 1.27
C ASP A 106 19.34 -0.52 -0.09
N LEU A 107 18.19 -0.31 -0.75
CA LEU A 107 18.09 0.51 -1.96
C LEU A 107 18.09 2.02 -1.71
N GLY A 108 18.11 2.48 -0.45
CA GLY A 108 18.03 3.88 -0.08
C GLY A 108 16.68 4.53 -0.42
N ARG A 109 15.61 3.74 -0.58
CA ARG A 109 14.27 4.26 -0.90
C ARG A 109 13.49 4.71 0.34
N VAL A 110 13.82 4.10 1.48
CA VAL A 110 13.32 4.46 2.80
C VAL A 110 14.53 4.67 3.69
N ASP A 111 14.62 5.86 4.28
CA ASP A 111 15.73 6.24 5.13
C ASP A 111 15.46 5.85 6.59
N PRO A 112 16.28 4.98 7.21
CA PRO A 112 16.10 4.56 8.61
C PRO A 112 16.48 5.65 9.62
N THR A 113 17.14 6.74 9.20
CA THR A 113 17.52 7.86 10.09
C THR A 113 16.34 8.74 10.48
N GLN A 114 15.20 8.59 9.82
CA GLN A 114 13.95 9.30 10.10
C GLN A 114 12.85 8.33 10.52
N PRO A 115 11.80 8.80 11.23
CA PRO A 115 10.64 7.96 11.53
C PRO A 115 9.97 7.43 10.25
N ILE A 116 9.85 6.12 10.16
CA ILE A 116 9.21 5.43 9.04
C ILE A 116 7.70 5.41 9.29
N ASP A 117 7.02 6.35 8.64
CA ASP A 117 5.57 6.44 8.62
C ASP A 117 5.01 5.88 7.31
N LEU A 118 3.70 5.72 7.26
CA LEU A 118 2.99 5.28 6.05
C LEU A 118 3.24 6.24 4.86
N THR A 119 3.38 7.55 5.11
CA THR A 119 3.80 8.54 4.08
C THR A 119 5.10 8.13 3.39
N GLN A 120 6.12 7.77 4.16
CA GLN A 120 7.44 7.38 3.65
C GLN A 120 7.37 6.05 2.90
N LEU A 121 6.58 5.09 3.40
CA LEU A 121 6.39 3.81 2.71
C LEU A 121 5.68 3.98 1.35
N VAL A 122 4.71 4.89 1.26
CA VAL A 122 4.02 5.20 -0.01
C VAL A 122 4.92 6.00 -0.95
N ASN A 123 5.67 6.98 -0.45
CA ASN A 123 6.67 7.73 -1.21
C ASN A 123 7.81 6.84 -1.71
N GLY A 124 8.22 5.85 -0.92
CA GLY A 124 9.18 4.81 -1.30
C GLY A 124 8.59 3.76 -2.24
N ARG A 125 7.28 3.80 -2.53
CA ARG A 125 6.50 2.77 -3.27
C ARG A 125 6.81 1.36 -2.73
N GLY A 126 6.97 1.29 -1.40
CA GLY A 126 7.17 0.06 -0.66
C GLY A 126 5.87 -0.73 -0.54
N VAL A 127 4.78 0.00 -0.31
CA VAL A 127 3.40 -0.49 -0.22
C VAL A 127 2.48 0.36 -1.10
N THR A 128 1.39 -0.24 -1.58
CA THR A 128 0.33 0.49 -2.30
C THR A 128 -0.98 0.29 -1.56
N ILE A 129 -1.51 1.37 -0.99
CA ILE A 129 -2.73 1.35 -0.17
C ILE A 129 -3.87 1.98 -0.96
N GLN A 130 -5.06 1.41 -0.85
CA GLN A 130 -6.26 1.86 -1.54
C GLN A 130 -7.38 2.12 -0.52
N PRO A 131 -7.46 3.34 0.07
CA PRO A 131 -8.48 3.68 1.08
C PRO A 131 -9.92 3.36 0.63
N LEU A 132 -10.24 3.55 -0.66
CA LEU A 132 -11.54 3.22 -1.25
C LEU A 132 -11.90 1.72 -1.21
N LYS A 133 -10.91 0.84 -1.10
CA LYS A 133 -11.09 -0.62 -0.97
C LYS A 133 -11.17 -1.10 0.48
N ARG A 134 -11.43 -0.20 1.43
CA ARG A 134 -11.56 -0.51 2.86
C ARG A 134 -10.23 -0.98 3.45
N ASP A 135 -9.13 -0.49 2.87
CA ASP A 135 -7.83 -0.56 3.51
C ASP A 135 -7.82 0.43 4.68
N TYR A 136 -7.33 -0.02 5.84
CA TYR A 136 -7.13 0.80 7.04
C TYR A 136 -5.65 1.04 7.33
N GLY A 137 -4.75 0.51 6.51
CA GLY A 137 -3.31 0.73 6.60
C GLY A 137 -2.50 -0.51 6.22
N VAL A 138 -1.42 -0.74 6.96
CA VAL A 138 -0.42 -1.76 6.76
C VAL A 138 -0.35 -2.66 7.99
N GLN A 139 -0.20 -3.96 7.75
CA GLN A 139 0.13 -4.94 8.78
C GLN A 139 1.57 -5.39 8.61
N LEU A 140 2.37 -5.32 9.68
CA LEU A 140 3.74 -5.78 9.70
C LEU A 140 3.78 -7.29 9.95
N VAL A 141 4.37 -8.03 9.01
CA VAL A 141 4.44 -9.48 8.99
C VAL A 141 5.88 -9.94 9.22
N GLU A 142 6.03 -11.06 9.91
CA GLU A 142 7.29 -11.62 10.39
C GLU A 142 8.20 -12.24 9.30
N GLU A 143 7.74 -12.30 8.05
CA GLU A 143 8.53 -12.85 6.95
C GLU A 143 9.86 -12.10 6.78
N GLY A 144 10.97 -12.82 6.96
CA GLY A 144 12.34 -12.27 6.93
C GLY A 144 12.90 -11.84 8.29
N ALA A 145 12.27 -12.20 9.41
CA ALA A 145 12.73 -11.86 10.76
C ALA A 145 14.19 -12.26 11.06
N ASP A 146 14.67 -13.38 10.50
CA ASP A 146 16.01 -13.89 10.79
C ASP A 146 17.13 -13.07 10.13
N ILE A 147 16.83 -12.46 8.98
CA ILE A 147 17.79 -11.73 8.13
C ILE A 147 17.74 -10.22 8.42
N PHE A 148 16.63 -9.74 9.00
CA PHE A 148 16.40 -8.33 9.28
C PHE A 148 17.43 -7.77 10.25
N LYS A 149 18.11 -6.67 9.86
CA LYS A 149 19.19 -6.05 10.64
C LYS A 149 19.03 -4.54 10.85
N ALA A 150 18.05 -3.92 10.20
CA ALA A 150 17.88 -2.48 10.27
C ALA A 150 17.36 -2.02 11.65
N LYS A 151 17.92 -0.91 12.14
CA LYS A 151 17.46 -0.18 13.31
C LYS A 151 16.55 0.95 12.86
N VAL A 152 15.26 0.86 13.16
CA VAL A 152 14.24 1.80 12.66
C VAL A 152 13.23 2.17 13.73
N ASN A 153 12.66 3.38 13.63
CA ASN A 153 11.41 3.74 14.29
C ASN A 153 10.28 3.64 13.27
N ILE A 154 9.44 2.61 13.36
CA ILE A 154 8.36 2.37 12.41
C ILE A 154 6.99 2.46 13.06
N GLU A 155 6.08 3.17 12.39
CA GLU A 155 4.67 3.23 12.74
C GLU A 155 3.84 2.42 11.73
N VAL A 156 3.13 1.41 12.23
CA VAL A 156 2.22 0.56 11.46
C VAL A 156 0.86 0.49 12.15
N GLN A 157 -0.15 -0.11 11.52
CA GLN A 157 -1.47 -0.23 12.11
C GLN A 157 -1.60 -1.53 12.90
N LEU A 158 -1.07 -2.61 12.34
CA LEU A 158 -0.97 -3.92 13.01
C LEU A 158 0.48 -4.41 12.93
N ALA A 159 0.90 -5.17 13.94
CA ALA A 159 2.18 -5.87 13.92
C ALA A 159 2.05 -7.22 14.61
N SER A 160 2.69 -8.25 14.04
CA SER A 160 2.82 -9.55 14.71
C SER A 160 3.86 -9.49 15.83
N GLU A 161 3.67 -10.31 16.86
CA GLU A 161 4.56 -10.36 18.03
C GLU A 161 6.02 -10.65 17.64
N LEU A 162 6.21 -11.57 16.68
CA LEU A 162 7.54 -11.96 16.20
C LEU A 162 8.20 -10.83 15.40
N ALA A 163 7.43 -10.09 14.58
CA ALA A 163 7.96 -8.93 13.85
C ALA A 163 8.40 -7.80 14.79
N ILE A 164 7.64 -7.56 15.87
CA ILE A 164 8.01 -6.61 16.92
C ILE A 164 9.32 -7.03 17.58
N ALA A 165 9.44 -8.30 17.98
CA ALA A 165 10.64 -8.83 18.60
C ALA A 165 11.88 -8.68 17.70
N ALA A 166 11.76 -8.95 16.39
CA ALA A 166 12.86 -8.82 15.43
C ALA A 166 13.36 -7.37 15.31
N ILE A 167 12.44 -6.38 15.29
CA ILE A 167 12.82 -4.96 15.24
C ILE A 167 13.43 -4.49 16.57
N GLU A 168 12.83 -4.87 17.70
CA GLU A 168 13.31 -4.46 19.02
C GLU A 168 14.68 -5.09 19.35
N LYS A 169 14.95 -6.31 18.88
CA LYS A 169 16.25 -6.98 18.98
C LYS A 169 17.38 -6.17 18.33
N ASN A 170 17.10 -5.52 17.20
CA ASN A 170 18.05 -4.63 16.52
C ASN A 170 18.10 -3.21 17.12
N GLY A 171 17.37 -2.96 18.21
CA GLY A 171 17.31 -1.66 18.87
C GLY A 171 16.40 -0.65 18.18
N GLY A 172 15.47 -1.11 17.34
CA GLY A 172 14.41 -0.30 16.77
C GLY A 172 13.23 -0.10 17.73
N VAL A 173 12.25 0.67 17.28
CA VAL A 173 10.99 0.97 17.97
C VAL A 173 9.85 0.73 17.00
N VAL A 174 8.84 -0.03 17.45
CA VAL A 174 7.58 -0.22 16.72
C VAL A 174 6.48 0.51 17.47
N THR A 175 5.61 1.21 16.75
CA THR A 175 4.39 1.79 17.30
C THR A 175 3.19 1.39 16.45
N THR A 176 2.07 1.05 17.10
CA THR A 176 0.80 0.79 16.40
C THR A 176 -0.14 1.96 16.56
N ALA A 177 -0.62 2.51 15.44
CA ALA A 177 -1.49 3.68 15.42
C ALA A 177 -2.68 3.50 14.47
N PHE A 178 -3.82 4.08 14.85
CA PHE A 178 -5.04 4.03 14.05
C PHE A 178 -5.14 5.24 13.11
N TYR A 179 -5.65 5.01 11.91
CA TYR A 179 -6.05 6.06 10.97
C TYR A 179 -7.48 5.81 10.51
N ASP A 180 -8.34 6.81 10.66
CA ASP A 180 -9.65 6.80 10.04
C ASP A 180 -9.53 6.89 8.50
N PRO A 181 -10.54 6.46 7.73
CA PRO A 181 -10.46 6.42 6.27
C PRO A 181 -10.07 7.75 5.62
N ARG A 182 -10.53 8.89 6.18
CA ARG A 182 -10.20 10.22 5.67
C ARG A 182 -8.74 10.56 5.95
N SER A 183 -8.28 10.36 7.19
CA SER A 183 -6.88 10.60 7.56
C SER A 183 -5.92 9.71 6.78
N LEU A 184 -6.29 8.44 6.54
CA LEU A 184 -5.48 7.52 5.74
C LEU A 184 -5.33 7.99 4.28
N GLU A 185 -6.40 8.49 3.66
CA GLU A 185 -6.33 9.07 2.31
C GLU A 185 -5.36 10.25 2.26
N ILE A 186 -5.48 11.16 3.24
CA ILE A 186 -4.62 12.35 3.38
C ILE A 186 -3.16 11.93 3.57
N LEU A 187 -2.91 10.94 4.42
CA LEU A 187 -1.57 10.43 4.71
C LEU A 187 -0.93 9.74 3.50
N CYS A 188 -1.70 8.96 2.73
CA CYS A 188 -1.20 8.30 1.53
C CYS A 188 -0.88 9.31 0.41
N LYS A 189 -1.67 10.38 0.28
CA LYS A 189 -1.56 11.35 -0.82
C LYS A 189 -1.68 12.79 -0.29
N PRO A 190 -0.64 13.30 0.39
CA PRO A 190 -0.68 14.62 1.02
C PRO A 190 -0.71 15.77 0.02
N VAL A 191 0.02 15.66 -1.09
CA VAL A 191 0.11 16.75 -2.09
C VAL A 191 -1.26 17.07 -2.71
N PRO A 192 -2.04 16.09 -3.21
CA PRO A 192 -3.42 16.35 -3.65
C PRO A 192 -4.33 16.90 -2.56
N PHE A 193 -4.07 16.63 -1.28
CA PHE A 193 -4.85 17.19 -0.18
C PHE A 193 -4.51 18.68 0.04
N PHE A 194 -3.23 19.04 0.12
CA PHE A 194 -2.81 20.43 0.31
C PHE A 194 -3.24 21.34 -0.84
N LEU A 195 -3.29 20.83 -2.08
CA LEU A 195 -3.81 21.56 -3.23
C LEU A 195 -5.31 21.91 -3.13
N ARG A 196 -6.09 21.25 -2.25
CA ARG A 196 -7.49 21.60 -2.01
C ARG A 196 -7.65 22.84 -1.12
N GLY A 197 -6.58 23.32 -0.48
CA GLY A 197 -6.63 24.47 0.42
C GLY A 197 -7.40 24.24 1.73
N GLN A 198 -7.58 22.98 2.13
CA GLN A 198 -8.28 22.63 3.38
C GLN A 198 -7.31 22.62 4.58
N PRO A 199 -7.77 23.00 5.78
CA PRO A 199 -6.97 22.82 7.00
C PRO A 199 -6.77 21.34 7.30
N ILE A 200 -5.61 20.99 7.86
CA ILE A 200 -5.30 19.62 8.27
C ILE A 200 -6.33 19.18 9.32
N PRO A 201 -7.13 18.12 9.08
CA PRO A 201 -8.06 17.63 10.09
C PRO A 201 -7.30 16.90 11.21
N LYS A 202 -7.91 16.81 12.39
CA LYS A 202 -7.46 15.88 13.43
C LYS A 202 -7.97 14.47 13.12
N ARG A 203 -7.13 13.45 13.30
CA ARG A 203 -7.56 12.06 13.12
C ARG A 203 -8.51 11.63 14.24
N MET A 204 -9.43 10.73 13.90
CA MET A 204 -10.40 10.20 14.85
C MET A 204 -9.83 9.02 15.64
N LEU A 205 -10.38 8.78 16.83
CA LEU A 205 -10.03 7.63 17.65
C LEU A 205 -10.53 6.33 17.00
N PRO A 206 -9.92 5.18 17.35
CA PRO A 206 -10.39 3.88 16.90
C PRO A 206 -11.83 3.61 17.38
N PRO A 207 -12.60 2.82 16.63
CA PRO A 207 -13.89 2.33 17.11
C PRO A 207 -13.69 1.42 18.34
N GLU A 208 -14.73 1.27 19.15
CA GLU A 208 -14.72 0.52 20.42
C GLU A 208 -14.05 -0.86 20.32
N ALA A 209 -14.35 -1.63 19.27
CA ALA A 209 -13.77 -2.94 19.03
C ALA A 209 -12.23 -2.96 18.87
N LEU A 210 -11.61 -1.83 18.53
CA LEU A 210 -10.16 -1.70 18.38
C LEU A 210 -9.50 -0.95 19.55
N VAL A 211 -10.27 -0.36 20.47
CA VAL A 211 -9.72 0.34 21.63
C VAL A 211 -8.80 -0.57 22.44
N PRO A 212 -9.19 -1.81 22.84
CA PRO A 212 -8.32 -2.70 23.59
C PRO A 212 -6.97 -2.93 22.91
N TYR A 213 -6.98 -3.16 21.59
CA TYR A 213 -5.76 -3.41 20.81
C TYR A 213 -4.75 -2.25 20.90
N TYR A 214 -5.23 -1.00 20.78
CA TYR A 214 -4.37 0.19 20.78
C TYR A 214 -4.06 0.75 22.17
N THR A 215 -4.75 0.30 23.22
CA THR A 215 -4.43 0.60 24.63
C THR A 215 -3.49 -0.42 25.26
N ASP A 216 -3.27 -1.56 24.60
CA ASP A 216 -2.38 -2.61 25.10
C ASP A 216 -0.91 -2.37 24.75
N ALA A 217 -0.04 -2.39 25.77
CA ALA A 217 1.40 -2.23 25.60
C ALA A 217 2.04 -3.40 24.81
N LYS A 218 1.46 -4.61 24.86
CA LYS A 218 1.92 -5.78 24.10
C LYS A 218 1.91 -5.54 22.59
N ASN A 219 0.92 -4.79 22.09
CA ASN A 219 0.82 -4.43 20.67
C ASN A 219 1.55 -3.13 20.33
N ARG A 220 2.24 -2.53 21.30
CA ARG A 220 2.89 -1.22 21.21
C ARG A 220 1.91 -0.11 20.80
N GLY A 221 0.71 -0.17 21.35
CA GLY A 221 -0.38 0.76 21.07
C GLY A 221 -0.05 2.21 21.42
N TYR A 222 -0.38 3.14 20.52
CA TYR A 222 -0.14 4.58 20.74
C TYR A 222 -0.98 5.20 21.88
N LEU A 223 -2.03 4.52 22.36
CA LEU A 223 -2.84 4.92 23.52
C LEU A 223 -2.51 4.12 24.78
N ALA A 224 -1.51 3.25 24.73
CA ALA A 224 -1.10 2.45 25.88
C ALA A 224 -0.31 3.29 26.88
N ASP A 225 -0.36 2.86 28.15
CA ASP A 225 0.43 3.46 29.23
C ASP A 225 1.94 3.31 28.94
N PRO A 226 2.69 4.43 28.79
CA PRO A 226 4.13 4.41 28.54
C PRO A 226 4.93 3.59 29.57
N ALA A 227 4.46 3.53 30.83
CA ALA A 227 5.17 2.83 31.91
C ALA A 227 5.17 1.30 31.75
N LYS A 228 4.24 0.73 30.97
CA LYS A 228 4.11 -0.73 30.75
C LYS A 228 4.95 -1.25 29.59
N PHE A 229 5.50 -0.37 28.75
CA PHE A 229 6.32 -0.78 27.61
C PHE A 229 7.61 -1.52 28.02
N PRO A 230 8.40 -1.08 29.03
CA PRO A 230 9.61 -1.78 29.43
C PRO A 230 9.38 -3.24 29.83
N GLU A 231 8.30 -3.51 30.58
CA GLU A 231 7.91 -4.85 30.99
C GLU A 231 7.56 -5.73 29.77
N ALA A 232 6.69 -5.23 28.88
CA ALA A 232 6.30 -5.97 27.66
C ALA A 232 7.48 -6.23 26.71
N ARG A 233 8.48 -5.34 26.67
CA ARG A 233 9.71 -5.54 25.90
C ARG A 233 10.59 -6.62 26.52
N LEU A 234 10.72 -6.60 27.85
CA LEU A 234 11.49 -7.60 28.58
C LEU A 234 10.86 -9.00 28.46
N GLU A 235 9.53 -9.10 28.46
CA GLU A 235 8.81 -10.36 28.21
C GLU A 235 9.15 -10.94 26.82
N LEU A 236 9.10 -10.13 25.76
CA LEU A 236 9.46 -10.58 24.41
C LEU A 236 10.93 -11.01 24.32
N ALA A 237 11.82 -10.25 24.93
CA ALA A 237 13.25 -10.55 24.99
C ALA A 237 13.51 -11.92 25.64
N LYS A 238 12.84 -12.20 26.77
CA LYS A 238 12.90 -13.50 27.45
C LYS A 238 12.30 -14.62 26.60
N LYS A 239 11.14 -14.38 25.96
CA LYS A 239 10.43 -15.39 25.15
C LYS A 239 11.21 -15.81 23.90
N TYR A 240 11.78 -14.85 23.16
CA TYR A 240 12.48 -15.09 21.90
C TYR A 240 14.01 -15.19 22.05
N GLY A 241 14.53 -15.10 23.28
CA GLY A 241 15.94 -15.38 23.58
C GLY A 241 16.92 -14.36 23.02
N TYR A 242 16.67 -13.05 23.22
CA TYR A 242 17.63 -12.00 22.90
C TYR A 242 17.82 -11.02 24.06
N ILE A 243 18.98 -10.38 24.12
CA ILE A 243 19.26 -9.34 25.11
C ILE A 243 18.65 -8.04 24.58
N LEU A 244 17.77 -7.42 25.38
CA LEU A 244 17.14 -6.16 24.99
C LEU A 244 18.20 -5.03 24.98
N PRO A 245 18.48 -4.39 23.82
CA PRO A 245 19.41 -3.27 23.78
C PRO A 245 18.81 -2.04 24.46
N ASP A 246 19.65 -1.34 25.24
CA ASP A 246 19.28 -0.09 25.88
C ASP A 246 19.37 1.07 24.87
N ILE A 247 18.20 1.50 24.37
CA ILE A 247 18.09 2.54 23.35
C ILE A 247 18.48 3.92 23.91
N THR A 248 18.42 4.14 25.23
CA THR A 248 18.70 5.46 25.83
C THR A 248 20.14 5.91 25.64
N LYS A 249 21.06 4.95 25.44
CA LYS A 249 22.49 5.18 25.21
C LYS A 249 22.84 5.46 23.75
N ASP A 250 21.86 5.32 22.85
CA ASP A 250 22.08 5.48 21.42
C ASP A 250 22.00 6.96 20.99
N GLU A 251 22.84 7.36 20.04
CA GLU A 251 22.83 8.69 19.44
C GLU A 251 21.48 9.01 18.78
N LEU A 252 20.81 8.01 18.21
CA LEU A 252 19.51 8.15 17.54
C LEU A 252 18.32 8.11 18.52
N PHE A 253 18.54 8.06 19.83
CA PHE A 253 17.47 7.95 20.83
C PHE A 253 16.36 8.99 20.64
N LYS A 254 16.72 10.27 20.42
CA LYS A 254 15.74 11.35 20.21
C LYS A 254 14.80 11.08 19.04
N MET A 255 15.31 10.53 17.94
CA MET A 255 14.52 10.17 16.77
C MET A 255 13.63 8.94 17.06
N LEU A 256 14.18 7.94 17.75
CA LEU A 256 13.46 6.71 18.10
C LEU A 256 12.34 6.94 19.12
N SER A 257 12.48 7.94 19.98
CA SER A 257 11.45 8.37 20.94
C SER A 257 10.38 9.26 20.30
N THR A 258 10.60 9.75 19.08
CA THR A 258 9.64 10.64 18.41
C THR A 258 8.36 9.85 18.08
N ARG A 259 7.22 10.33 18.59
CA ARG A 259 5.88 9.78 18.34
C ARG A 259 4.94 10.92 17.97
N LYS A 260 3.97 10.63 17.10
CA LYS A 260 2.88 11.57 16.80
C LYS A 260 1.89 11.63 17.97
N ASP A 261 1.31 12.80 18.17
CA ASP A 261 0.14 12.93 19.03
C ASP A 261 -1.01 12.05 18.50
N PRO A 262 -1.83 11.43 19.39
CA PRO A 262 -3.03 10.70 19.01
C PRO A 262 -3.96 11.39 18.02
N ARG A 263 -4.05 12.73 18.00
CA ARG A 263 -4.89 13.52 17.09
C ARG A 263 -4.18 14.00 15.83
N GLN A 264 -2.86 13.81 15.73
CA GLN A 264 -2.04 14.33 14.65
C GLN A 264 -1.92 13.34 13.46
N ILE A 265 -1.94 13.87 12.24
CA ILE A 265 -1.79 13.07 11.00
C ILE A 265 -0.31 13.01 10.56
N PHE A 266 0.34 14.16 10.41
CA PHE A 266 1.72 14.27 9.90
C PHE A 266 2.69 14.61 11.02
N PHE A 267 3.93 14.12 10.93
CA PHE A 267 5.00 14.61 11.79
C PHE A 267 5.27 16.10 11.53
N GLY A 268 5.37 16.89 12.60
CA GLY A 268 5.73 18.32 12.53
C GLY A 268 4.63 19.28 12.06
N LEU A 269 3.47 18.78 11.62
CA LEU A 269 2.31 19.63 11.24
C LEU A 269 1.12 19.31 12.15
N ALA A 270 0.60 20.32 12.84
CA ALA A 270 -0.53 20.18 13.74
C ALA A 270 -1.88 20.29 12.98
N PRO A 271 -2.96 19.69 13.51
CA PRO A 271 -4.30 19.91 12.97
C PRO A 271 -4.71 21.39 13.04
N GLY A 272 -5.53 21.83 12.10
CA GLY A 272 -5.98 23.21 11.94
C GLY A 272 -5.07 24.09 11.07
N TRP A 273 -3.83 23.67 10.81
CA TRP A 273 -2.91 24.43 9.95
C TRP A 273 -3.30 24.29 8.47
N VAL A 274 -3.09 25.35 7.70
CA VAL A 274 -3.27 25.37 6.24
C VAL A 274 -1.91 25.53 5.58
N VAL A 275 -1.54 24.56 4.75
CA VAL A 275 -0.27 24.57 4.01
C VAL A 275 -0.47 25.24 2.66
N ASN A 276 0.21 26.36 2.42
CA ASN A 276 0.26 27.00 1.11
C ASN A 276 1.53 26.54 0.36
N MET A 277 1.32 25.70 -0.66
CA MET A 277 2.38 25.13 -1.48
C MET A 277 3.04 26.16 -2.40
N ALA A 278 2.32 27.19 -2.85
CA ALA A 278 2.85 28.19 -3.79
C ALA A 278 3.89 29.10 -3.12
N ASP A 279 3.54 29.63 -1.94
CA ASP A 279 4.40 30.56 -1.20
C ASP A 279 5.32 29.87 -0.19
N LYS A 280 5.21 28.54 -0.05
CA LYS A 280 5.90 27.73 0.98
C LYS A 280 5.67 28.25 2.41
N LYS A 281 4.42 28.67 2.70
CA LYS A 281 4.01 29.23 3.99
C LYS A 281 3.00 28.31 4.69
N ILE A 282 2.96 28.37 6.01
CA ILE A 282 1.99 27.68 6.84
C ILE A 282 1.17 28.72 7.58
N LEU A 283 -0.16 28.67 7.41
CA LEU A 283 -1.10 29.53 8.12
C LEU A 283 -1.60 28.78 9.35
N LYS A 284 -1.53 29.43 10.52
CA LYS A 284 -1.99 28.87 11.80
C LYS A 284 -3.25 29.62 12.24
N PRO A 285 -4.28 28.93 12.77
CA PRO A 285 -5.47 29.59 13.28
C PRO A 285 -5.14 30.38 14.56
N THR A 286 -5.69 31.59 14.68
CA THR A 286 -5.52 32.48 15.85
C THR A 286 -6.77 32.59 16.70
N ASP A 287 -7.95 32.30 16.13
CA ASP A 287 -9.22 32.32 16.86
C ASP A 287 -9.20 31.26 17.97
N GLU A 288 -9.48 31.68 19.20
CA GLU A 288 -9.48 30.82 20.39
C GLU A 288 -10.44 29.64 20.24
N ASN A 289 -11.59 29.84 19.59
CA ASN A 289 -12.57 28.78 19.38
C ASN A 289 -12.02 27.68 18.46
N LEU A 290 -11.33 28.07 17.39
CA LEU A 290 -10.70 27.14 16.46
C LEU A 290 -9.51 26.44 17.11
N ILE A 291 -8.69 27.16 17.87
CA ILE A 291 -7.56 26.56 18.60
C ILE A 291 -8.08 25.49 19.55
N LYS A 292 -9.08 25.81 20.39
CA LYS A 292 -9.72 24.86 21.31
C LYS A 292 -10.28 23.65 20.55
N TYR A 293 -10.97 23.88 19.43
CA TYR A 293 -11.53 22.80 18.62
C TYR A 293 -10.47 21.84 18.06
N TYR A 294 -9.35 22.36 17.53
CA TYR A 294 -8.30 21.52 16.93
C TYR A 294 -7.36 20.89 17.95
N SER A 295 -7.25 21.44 19.15
CA SER A 295 -6.42 20.90 20.24
C SER A 295 -7.11 19.86 21.13
N SER A 296 -8.45 19.72 21.07
CA SER A 296 -9.22 18.70 21.81
C SER A 296 -9.30 17.34 21.12
#